data_AF-A0A7X2T2J8-F1
#
_entry.id   AF-A0A7X2T2J8-F1
#
_cell.length_a   1.000
_cell.length_b   1.000
_cell.length_c   1.000
_cell.angle_alpha   90.00
_cell.angle_beta   90.00
_cell.angle_gamma   90.00
#
_symmetry.space_group_name_H-M   'P 1'
#
loop_
_entity.id
_entity.type
_entity.pdbx_description
1 polymer ?
#
loop_
_entity_poly.entity_id
_entity_poly.type
_entity_poly.pdbx_seq_one_letter_code
_entity_poly.pdbx_strand_id
1 'polypeptide(L)'
;MRYLKAIRNLKIINAALIIIIAALIVMIVMQYSGNYPKGSDVYGHLFKANVLYNSINSGDIYPLYTDLWYNGQQLFRYWPPMAHYVLALMQFIEGGNILNAYVLFIGLSFIIGGSGWLIFGIIEDRIALGAIIAVMYFFLPDNMRVCFSEGNVPRIFITALIPYVFLIVWQIIYYKRKKYIIPLVLLMCVIIFTHSLCQVNVGKNISF
;
A
#
# COMPACT_ATOMS: atom_id res chain seq x y z
N MET A 1 -25.73 11.60 26.83
CA MET A 1 -25.00 10.50 26.16
C MET A 1 -25.14 10.46 24.64
N ARG A 2 -26.35 10.53 24.05
CA ARG A 2 -26.56 10.45 22.59
C ARG A 2 -25.88 11.59 21.79
N TYR A 3 -25.89 12.81 22.32
CA TYR A 3 -25.27 14.00 21.70
C TYR A 3 -23.74 13.92 21.60
N LEU A 4 -23.06 13.49 22.67
CA LEU A 4 -21.60 13.30 22.67
C LEU A 4 -21.14 12.22 21.68
N LYS A 5 -21.93 11.14 21.55
CA LYS A 5 -21.69 10.10 20.53
C LYS A 5 -21.85 10.66 19.11
N ALA A 6 -22.84 11.52 18.88
CA ALA A 6 -23.04 12.18 17.58
C ALA A 6 -21.87 13.09 17.21
N ILE A 7 -21.40 13.93 18.15
CA ILE A 7 -20.22 14.79 17.95
C ILE A 7 -18.97 13.96 17.62
N ARG A 8 -18.75 12.86 18.35
CA ARG A 8 -17.62 11.96 18.08
C ARG A 8 -17.70 11.38 16.67
N ASN A 9 -18.87 10.88 16.27
CA ASN A 9 -19.07 10.33 14.93
C ASN A 9 -18.82 11.38 13.84
N LEU A 10 -19.30 12.61 14.02
CA LEU A 10 -19.03 13.72 13.10
C LEU A 10 -17.53 14.01 12.97
N LYS A 11 -16.78 13.99 14.09
CA LYS A 11 -15.32 14.15 14.05
C LYS A 11 -14.63 13.04 13.25
N ILE A 12 -15.09 11.79 13.39
CA ILE A 12 -14.54 10.64 12.64
C ILE A 12 -14.84 10.80 11.14
N ILE A 13 -16.08 11.15 10.78
CA ILE A 13 -16.49 11.37 9.39
C ILE A 13 -15.65 12.50 8.77
N ASN A 14 -15.53 13.63 9.46
CA ASN A 14 -14.74 14.76 8.98
C ASN A 14 -13.26 14.38 8.80
N ALA A 15 -12.69 13.64 9.74
CA ALA A 15 -11.32 13.15 9.63
C ALA A 15 -11.12 12.21 8.43
N ALA A 16 -12.05 11.27 8.21
CA ALA A 16 -12.01 10.37 7.06
C ALA A 16 -12.14 11.14 5.73
N LEU A 17 -13.05 12.13 5.68
CA LEU A 17 -13.20 13.00 4.51
C LEU A 17 -11.93 13.79 4.21
N ILE A 18 -11.24 14.32 5.23
CA ILE A 18 -9.96 15.02 5.04
C ILE A 18 -8.92 14.10 4.41
N ILE A 19 -8.81 12.84 4.86
CA ILE A 19 -7.87 11.87 4.28
C ILE A 19 -8.22 11.56 2.82
N ILE A 20 -9.51 11.37 2.52
CA ILE A 20 -9.98 11.10 1.15
C ILE A 20 -9.70 12.30 0.24
N ILE A 21 -10.02 13.52 0.69
CA ILE A 21 -9.76 14.75 -0.06
C ILE A 21 -8.24 14.92 -0.30
N ALA A 22 -7.41 14.67 0.72
CA ALA A 22 -5.96 14.73 0.57
C ALA A 22 -5.45 13.71 -0.46
N ALA A 23 -5.94 12.47 -0.43
CA ALA A 23 -5.61 11.45 -1.42
C ALA A 23 -6.03 11.87 -2.84
N LEU A 24 -7.24 12.42 -3.00
CA LEU A 24 -7.72 12.94 -4.29
C LEU A 24 -6.87 14.10 -4.81
N ILE A 25 -6.46 15.03 -3.94
CA ILE A 25 -5.55 16.12 -4.29
C ILE A 25 -4.23 15.56 -4.79
N VAL A 26 -3.64 14.58 -4.09
CA VAL A 26 -2.40 13.92 -4.54
C VAL A 26 -2.60 13.29 -5.92
N MET A 27 -3.68 12.53 -6.14
CA MET A 27 -3.98 11.90 -7.42
C MET A 27 -4.13 12.93 -8.56
N ILE A 28 -4.86 14.03 -8.33
CA ILE A 28 -5.04 15.12 -9.30
C ILE A 28 -3.69 15.76 -9.61
N VAL A 29 -2.93 16.16 -8.59
CA VAL A 29 -1.61 16.78 -8.78
C VAL A 29 -0.71 15.87 -9.60
N MET A 30 -0.73 14.56 -9.34
CA MET A 30 0.06 13.59 -10.10
C MET A 30 -0.34 13.55 -11.58
N GLN A 31 -1.63 13.47 -11.89
CA GLN A 31 -2.12 13.45 -13.27
C GLN A 31 -1.77 14.74 -14.03
N TYR A 32 -1.95 15.91 -13.41
CA TYR A 32 -1.70 17.20 -14.06
C TYR A 32 -0.23 17.62 -14.07
N SER A 33 0.63 17.00 -13.25
CA SER A 33 2.06 17.34 -13.21
C SER A 33 2.82 16.97 -14.48
N GLY A 34 2.25 16.13 -15.36
CA GLY A 34 2.87 15.63 -16.59
C GLY A 34 4.10 14.74 -16.38
N ASN A 35 4.53 14.53 -15.13
CA ASN A 35 5.76 13.87 -14.75
C ASN A 35 5.49 12.48 -14.14
N TYR A 36 4.48 11.77 -14.65
CA TYR A 36 4.00 10.52 -14.08
C TYR A 36 3.77 9.46 -15.16
N PRO A 37 4.13 8.18 -14.94
CA PRO A 37 4.84 7.63 -13.77
C PRO A 37 6.33 7.99 -13.76
N LYS A 38 6.87 8.27 -12.57
CA LYS A 38 8.28 8.62 -12.38
C LYS A 38 8.89 7.73 -11.32
N GLY A 39 10.10 7.26 -11.61
CA GLY A 39 10.90 6.44 -10.70
C GLY A 39 11.73 5.42 -11.48
N SER A 40 12.86 5.01 -10.91
CA SER A 40 13.76 4.05 -11.54
C SER A 40 13.12 2.68 -11.76
N ASP A 41 12.25 2.25 -10.83
CA ASP A 41 11.72 0.88 -10.78
C ASP A 41 10.27 0.80 -11.28
N VAL A 42 9.62 1.94 -11.48
CA VAL A 42 8.17 2.04 -11.68
C VAL A 42 7.70 1.28 -12.92
N TYR A 43 8.38 1.46 -14.06
CA TYR A 43 8.00 0.82 -15.32
C TYR A 43 8.16 -0.70 -15.25
N GLY A 44 9.14 -1.18 -14.47
CA GLY A 44 9.30 -2.61 -14.22
C GLY A 44 8.10 -3.20 -13.48
N HIS A 45 7.60 -2.50 -12.46
CA HIS A 45 6.42 -2.93 -11.72
C HIS A 45 5.13 -2.81 -12.53
N LEU A 46 4.97 -1.72 -13.29
CA LEU A 46 3.82 -1.54 -14.18
C LEU A 46 3.76 -2.61 -15.26
N PHE A 47 4.91 -2.94 -15.86
CA PHE A 47 5.01 -4.02 -16.84
C PHE A 47 4.54 -5.36 -16.24
N LYS A 48 5.06 -5.74 -15.06
CA LYS A 48 4.67 -6.99 -14.39
C LYS A 48 3.18 -7.05 -14.07
N ALA A 49 2.63 -5.94 -13.57
CA ALA A 49 1.20 -5.85 -13.28
C ALA A 49 0.34 -5.92 -14.55
N ASN A 50 0.79 -5.31 -15.64
CA ASN A 50 0.11 -5.38 -16.94
C ASN A 50 0.16 -6.79 -17.55
N VAL A 51 1.30 -7.48 -17.48
CA VAL A 51 1.38 -8.89 -17.87
C VAL A 51 0.42 -9.72 -17.02
N LEU A 52 0.44 -9.54 -15.70
CA LEU A 52 -0.45 -10.24 -14.78
C LEU A 52 -1.93 -10.01 -15.10
N TYR A 53 -2.34 -8.76 -15.32
CA TYR A 53 -3.71 -8.42 -15.68
C TYR A 53 -4.16 -9.13 -16.97
N ASN A 54 -3.33 -9.09 -18.01
CA ASN A 54 -3.65 -9.73 -19.28
C ASN A 54 -3.66 -11.26 -19.17
N SER A 55 -2.73 -11.84 -18.42
CA SER A 55 -2.70 -13.27 -18.12
C SER A 55 -3.98 -13.72 -17.40
N ILE A 56 -4.42 -12.98 -16.39
CA ILE A 56 -5.68 -13.27 -15.66
C ILE A 56 -6.86 -13.25 -16.63
N ASN A 57 -6.95 -12.25 -17.52
CA ASN A 57 -8.01 -12.19 -18.53
C ASN A 57 -7.99 -13.37 -19.50
N SER A 58 -6.81 -13.96 -19.74
CA SER A 58 -6.65 -15.18 -20.57
C SER A 58 -6.81 -16.50 -19.79
N GLY A 59 -7.10 -16.44 -18.49
CA GLY A 59 -7.29 -17.62 -17.63
C GLY A 59 -6.04 -18.10 -16.87
N ASP A 60 -4.88 -17.48 -17.10
CA ASP A 60 -3.67 -17.73 -16.33
C ASP A 60 -3.57 -16.76 -15.14
N ILE A 61 -3.93 -17.27 -13.96
CA ILE A 61 -3.93 -16.48 -12.73
C ILE A 61 -2.53 -16.24 -12.14
N TYR A 62 -1.49 -16.94 -12.59
CA TYR A 62 -0.14 -16.82 -12.06
C TYR A 62 0.93 -17.02 -13.15
N PRO A 63 1.16 -16.00 -14.00
CA PRO A 63 2.14 -16.09 -15.08
C PRO A 63 3.55 -16.19 -14.52
N LEU A 64 4.20 -17.30 -14.80
CA LEU A 64 5.58 -17.57 -14.40
C LEU A 64 6.61 -16.94 -15.35
N TYR A 65 6.24 -16.80 -16.62
CA TYR A 65 7.16 -16.56 -17.71
C TYR A 65 6.62 -15.54 -18.72
N THR A 66 7.52 -14.72 -19.24
CA THR A 66 7.31 -13.94 -20.46
C THR A 66 8.66 -13.69 -21.13
N ASP A 67 8.72 -13.85 -22.45
CA ASP A 67 9.92 -13.55 -23.25
C ASP A 67 10.31 -12.06 -23.19
N LEU A 68 9.34 -11.21 -22.83
CA LEU A 68 9.46 -9.76 -22.80
C LEU A 68 10.17 -9.23 -21.54
N TRP A 69 10.54 -10.10 -20.58
CA TRP A 69 11.15 -9.69 -19.31
C TRP A 69 12.56 -10.27 -19.14
N TYR A 70 13.58 -9.40 -19.22
CA TYR A 70 14.99 -9.73 -18.93
C TYR A 70 15.42 -11.11 -19.47
N ASN A 71 15.28 -11.33 -20.78
CA ASN A 71 15.60 -12.59 -21.44
C ASN A 71 14.95 -13.83 -20.79
N GLY A 72 13.66 -13.72 -20.42
CA GLY A 72 12.90 -14.84 -19.87
C GLY A 72 13.08 -15.05 -18.36
N GLN A 73 13.57 -14.06 -17.62
CA GLN A 73 13.63 -14.15 -16.16
C GLN A 73 12.20 -14.25 -15.59
N GLN A 74 12.01 -15.10 -14.57
CA GLN A 74 10.71 -15.23 -13.89
C GLN A 74 10.23 -13.88 -13.29
N LEU A 75 8.98 -13.51 -13.57
CA LEU A 75 8.41 -12.20 -13.23
C LEU A 75 8.47 -11.88 -11.72
N PHE A 76 8.07 -12.83 -10.88
CA PHE A 76 7.88 -12.64 -9.44
C PHE A 76 8.99 -13.24 -8.56
N ARG A 77 10.12 -13.67 -9.15
CA ARG A 77 11.21 -14.33 -8.42
C ARG A 77 11.83 -13.47 -7.32
N TYR A 78 12.09 -12.19 -7.61
CA TYR A 78 12.70 -11.25 -6.67
C TYR A 78 11.69 -10.29 -6.03
N TRP A 79 10.50 -10.19 -6.62
CA TRP A 79 9.44 -9.29 -6.21
C TRP A 79 8.16 -10.09 -6.06
N PRO A 80 7.76 -10.42 -4.82
CA PRO A 80 6.53 -11.14 -4.56
C PRO A 80 5.30 -10.46 -5.20
N PRO A 81 4.26 -11.24 -5.56
CA PRO A 81 3.26 -10.79 -6.50
C PRO A 81 2.15 -9.94 -5.86
N MET A 82 2.01 -9.88 -4.52
CA MET A 82 0.83 -9.30 -3.87
C MET A 82 0.55 -7.85 -4.29
N ALA A 83 1.56 -6.98 -4.30
CA ALA A 83 1.38 -5.60 -4.76
C ALA A 83 0.98 -5.51 -6.24
N HIS A 84 1.48 -6.44 -7.06
CA HIS A 84 1.16 -6.51 -8.49
C HIS A 84 -0.27 -6.98 -8.73
N TYR A 85 -0.81 -7.88 -7.89
CA TYR A 85 -2.23 -8.24 -7.92
C TYR A 85 -3.13 -7.07 -7.54
N VAL A 86 -2.76 -6.30 -6.52
CA VAL A 86 -3.51 -5.09 -6.14
C VAL A 86 -3.48 -4.08 -7.30
N LEU A 87 -2.32 -3.89 -7.93
CA LEU A 87 -2.18 -3.00 -9.08
C LEU A 87 -2.97 -3.50 -10.31
N ALA A 88 -2.96 -4.81 -10.58
CA ALA A 88 -3.77 -5.42 -11.64
C ALA A 88 -5.28 -5.28 -11.37
N LEU A 89 -5.71 -5.35 -10.11
CA LEU A 89 -7.09 -5.04 -9.72
C LEU A 89 -7.43 -3.57 -9.99
N MET A 90 -6.52 -2.64 -9.69
CA MET A 90 -6.72 -1.23 -10.04
C MET A 90 -6.79 -1.05 -11.56
N GLN A 91 -6.01 -1.81 -12.32
CA GLN A 91 -6.06 -1.80 -13.79
C GLN A 91 -7.38 -2.32 -14.34
N PHE A 92 -7.96 -3.33 -13.71
CA PHE A 92 -9.31 -3.78 -14.03
C PHE A 92 -10.35 -2.67 -13.80
N ILE A 93 -10.28 -1.95 -12.66
CA ILE A 93 -11.19 -0.84 -12.35
C ILE A 93 -11.07 0.30 -13.37
N GLU A 94 -9.85 0.59 -13.82
CA GLU A 94 -9.54 1.64 -14.80
C GLU A 94 -9.72 1.20 -16.26
N GLY A 95 -10.44 0.10 -16.51
CA GLY A 95 -10.75 -0.37 -17.87
C GLY A 95 -9.53 -0.82 -18.68
N GLY A 96 -8.48 -1.30 -18.01
CA GLY A 96 -7.26 -1.80 -18.63
C GLY A 96 -6.11 -0.79 -18.70
N ASN A 97 -6.31 0.47 -18.31
CA ASN A 97 -5.26 1.47 -18.36
C ASN A 97 -4.29 1.38 -17.16
N ILE A 98 -3.09 0.86 -17.38
CA ILE A 98 -2.06 0.69 -16.34
C ILE A 98 -1.56 2.01 -15.72
N LEU A 99 -1.56 3.10 -16.48
CA LEU A 99 -1.09 4.40 -15.97
C LEU A 99 -2.08 4.98 -14.98
N ASN A 100 -3.38 4.98 -15.34
CA ASN A 100 -4.43 5.40 -14.43
C ASN A 100 -4.53 4.48 -13.21
N ALA A 101 -4.35 3.17 -13.42
CA ALA A 101 -4.34 2.16 -12.36
C ALA A 101 -3.30 2.48 -11.28
N TYR A 102 -2.12 2.93 -11.70
CA TYR A 102 -1.07 3.31 -10.77
C TYR A 102 -1.45 4.56 -9.97
N VAL A 103 -2.20 5.52 -10.55
CA VAL A 103 -2.63 6.73 -9.82
C VAL A 103 -3.62 6.32 -8.75
N LEU A 104 -4.58 5.47 -9.15
CA LEU A 104 -5.57 4.89 -8.26
C LEU A 104 -4.89 4.09 -7.14
N PHE A 105 -3.85 3.31 -7.46
CA PHE A 105 -3.07 2.55 -6.49
C PHE A 105 -2.38 3.44 -5.44
N ILE A 106 -1.85 4.59 -5.84
CA ILE A 106 -1.23 5.54 -4.91
C ILE A 106 -2.29 6.17 -4.00
N GLY A 107 -3.42 6.60 -4.57
CA GLY A 107 -4.56 7.10 -3.78
C GLY A 107 -5.06 6.06 -2.78
N LEU A 108 -5.20 4.80 -3.20
CA LEU A 108 -5.54 3.68 -2.34
C LEU A 108 -4.51 3.50 -1.22
N SER A 109 -3.23 3.51 -1.55
CA SER A 109 -2.13 3.37 -0.57
C SER A 109 -2.14 4.51 0.45
N PHE A 110 -2.43 5.73 0.02
CA PHE A 110 -2.61 6.89 0.90
C PHE A 110 -3.76 6.65 1.88
N ILE A 111 -4.92 6.23 1.38
CA ILE A 111 -6.11 5.99 2.22
C ILE A 111 -5.87 4.85 3.21
N ILE A 112 -5.27 3.74 2.77
CA ILE A 112 -4.93 2.60 3.62
C ILE A 112 -4.01 3.07 4.76
N GLY A 113 -2.88 3.69 4.45
CA GLY A 113 -1.94 4.20 5.45
C GLY A 113 -2.55 5.23 6.39
N GLY A 114 -3.30 6.19 5.83
CA GLY A 114 -3.98 7.23 6.60
C GLY A 114 -5.04 6.65 7.55
N SER A 115 -5.81 5.68 7.09
CA SER A 115 -6.86 5.06 7.92
C SER A 115 -6.28 4.28 9.11
N GLY A 116 -5.12 3.64 8.96
CA GLY A 116 -4.43 3.00 10.10
C GLY A 116 -4.12 4.00 11.22
N TRP A 117 -3.59 5.17 10.89
CA TRP A 117 -3.34 6.24 11.86
C TRP A 117 -4.62 6.87 12.41
N LEU A 118 -5.66 7.01 11.59
CA LEU A 118 -6.96 7.50 12.05
C LEU A 118 -7.59 6.54 13.07
N ILE A 119 -7.57 5.23 12.81
CA ILE A 119 -8.08 4.22 13.77
C ILE A 119 -7.27 4.29 15.07
N PHE A 120 -5.95 4.46 14.98
CA PHE A 120 -5.10 4.67 16.15
C PHE A 120 -5.57 5.91 16.97
N GLY A 121 -5.80 7.04 16.30
CA GLY A 121 -6.34 8.25 16.93
C GLY A 121 -7.75 8.07 17.51
N ILE A 122 -8.60 7.22 16.92
CA ILE A 122 -9.94 6.91 17.45
C ILE A 122 -9.85 6.09 18.74
N ILE A 123 -8.90 5.14 18.81
CA ILE A 123 -8.66 4.29 19.99
C ILE A 123 -8.18 5.15 21.16
N GLU A 124 -7.26 6.08 20.90
CA GLU A 124 -6.67 6.97 21.92
C GLU A 124 -7.49 8.24 22.20
N ASP A 125 -8.72 8.34 21.65
CA ASP A 125 -9.62 9.50 21.77
C ASP A 125 -9.00 10.84 21.29
N ARG A 126 -8.05 10.76 20.36
CA ARG A 126 -7.33 11.89 19.74
C ARG A 126 -7.54 11.92 18.23
N ILE A 127 -8.81 11.94 17.80
CA ILE A 127 -9.22 11.85 16.38
C ILE A 127 -8.53 12.91 15.51
N ALA A 128 -8.48 14.16 15.97
CA ALA A 128 -7.88 15.26 15.21
C ALA A 128 -6.37 15.04 14.98
N LEU A 129 -5.65 14.59 16.03
CA LEU A 129 -4.23 14.27 15.92
C LEU A 129 -4.00 13.06 14.99
N GLY A 130 -4.84 12.03 15.10
CA GLY A 130 -4.80 10.87 14.20
C GLY A 130 -4.99 11.26 12.73
N ALA A 131 -5.89 12.20 12.44
CA ALA A 131 -6.10 12.73 11.09
C ALA A 131 -4.89 13.53 10.58
N ILE A 132 -4.28 14.37 11.43
CA ILE A 132 -3.07 15.12 11.07
C ILE A 132 -1.92 14.16 10.75
N ILE A 133 -1.68 13.18 11.62
CA ILE A 133 -0.64 12.16 11.41
C ILE A 133 -0.94 11.34 10.15
N ALA A 134 -2.20 10.98 9.91
CA ALA A 134 -2.62 10.24 8.73
C ALA A 134 -2.21 10.95 7.42
N VAL A 135 -2.47 12.26 7.33
CA VAL A 135 -2.08 13.07 6.17
C VAL A 135 -0.56 13.23 6.10
N MET A 136 0.08 13.59 7.22
CA MET A 136 1.53 13.81 7.27
C MET A 136 2.34 12.54 6.96
N TYR A 137 1.82 11.36 7.30
CA TYR A 137 2.51 10.10 7.13
C TYR A 137 2.90 9.85 5.67
N PHE A 138 2.01 10.15 4.71
CA PHE A 138 2.35 10.02 3.29
C PHE A 138 3.50 10.96 2.87
N PHE A 139 3.51 12.18 3.43
CA PHE A 139 4.51 13.19 3.14
C PHE A 139 5.82 13.03 3.92
N LEU A 140 6.00 11.91 4.65
CA LEU A 140 7.30 11.59 5.23
C LEU A 140 8.35 11.46 4.12
N PRO A 141 9.57 12.01 4.31
CA PRO A 141 10.57 12.06 3.25
C PRO A 141 10.87 10.72 2.58
N ASP A 142 10.94 9.62 3.35
CA ASP A 142 11.18 8.29 2.76
C ASP A 142 9.97 7.79 1.95
N ASN A 143 8.74 7.99 2.43
CA ASN A 143 7.53 7.59 1.70
C ASN A 143 7.42 8.36 0.37
N MET A 144 7.70 9.66 0.39
CA MET A 144 7.76 10.48 -0.84
C MET A 144 8.87 10.02 -1.78
N ARG A 145 10.05 9.70 -1.25
CA ARG A 145 11.19 9.19 -2.05
C ARG A 145 10.85 7.87 -2.72
N VAL A 146 10.27 6.92 -1.97
CA VAL A 146 9.84 5.62 -2.49
C VAL A 146 8.74 5.79 -3.55
N CYS A 147 7.79 6.68 -3.31
CA CYS A 147 6.66 6.92 -4.21
C CYS A 147 7.07 7.62 -5.51
N PHE A 148 7.87 8.70 -5.43
CA PHE A 148 8.13 9.59 -6.57
C PHE A 148 9.53 9.48 -7.19
N SER A 149 10.52 8.97 -6.44
CA SER A 149 11.90 8.85 -6.93
C SER A 149 12.26 7.41 -7.29
N GLU A 150 11.84 6.43 -6.50
CA GLU A 150 12.06 5.02 -6.81
C GLU A 150 10.91 4.45 -7.66
N GLY A 151 9.66 4.77 -7.28
CA GLY A 151 8.48 4.15 -7.88
C GLY A 151 8.33 2.67 -7.52
N ASN A 152 8.82 2.28 -6.34
CA ASN A 152 8.83 0.90 -5.90
C ASN A 152 7.45 0.49 -5.37
N VAL A 153 6.59 -0.04 -6.26
CA VAL A 153 5.20 -0.40 -5.97
C VAL A 153 5.04 -1.30 -4.73
N PRO A 154 5.84 -2.37 -4.55
CA PRO A 154 5.83 -3.18 -3.33
C PRO A 154 6.12 -2.39 -2.05
N ARG A 155 7.14 -1.54 -2.05
CA ARG A 155 7.47 -0.72 -0.87
C ARG A 155 6.38 0.29 -0.56
N ILE A 156 5.79 0.93 -1.58
CA ILE A 156 4.65 1.84 -1.38
C ILE A 156 3.52 1.10 -0.65
N PHE A 157 3.16 -0.11 -1.10
CA PHE A 157 2.10 -0.88 -0.44
C PHE A 157 2.45 -1.27 1.00
N ILE A 158 3.69 -1.69 1.26
CA ILE A 158 4.13 -2.01 2.63
C ILE A 158 4.07 -0.79 3.53
N THR A 159 4.56 0.36 3.07
CA THR A 159 4.52 1.58 3.88
C THR A 159 3.08 1.97 4.23
N ALA A 160 2.10 1.70 3.36
CA ALA A 160 0.68 1.88 3.69
C ALA A 160 0.17 0.90 4.76
N LEU A 161 0.76 -0.29 4.90
CA LEU A 161 0.36 -1.30 5.89
C LEU A 161 1.02 -1.12 7.27
N ILE A 162 2.18 -0.46 7.34
CA ILE A 162 2.94 -0.23 8.60
C ILE A 162 2.08 0.37 9.74
N PRO A 163 1.18 1.35 9.51
CA PRO A 163 0.36 1.92 10.57
C PRO A 163 -0.50 0.87 11.29
N TYR A 164 -0.95 -0.18 10.58
CA TYR A 164 -1.70 -1.28 11.18
C TYR A 164 -0.82 -2.20 12.01
N VAL A 165 0.46 -2.39 11.63
CA VAL A 165 1.42 -3.13 12.46
C VAL A 165 1.58 -2.43 13.80
N PHE A 166 1.81 -1.12 13.81
CA PHE A 166 1.91 -0.34 15.04
C PHE A 166 0.64 -0.40 15.87
N LEU A 167 -0.53 -0.25 15.23
CA LEU A 167 -1.82 -0.33 15.91
C LEU A 167 -2.04 -1.68 16.60
N ILE A 168 -1.77 -2.78 15.89
CA ILE A 168 -1.96 -4.13 16.40
C ILE A 168 -0.99 -4.42 17.54
N VAL A 169 0.29 -4.06 17.38
CA VAL A 169 1.30 -4.20 18.44
C VAL A 169 0.92 -3.39 19.67
N TRP A 170 0.40 -2.17 19.49
CA TRP A 170 -0.08 -1.33 20.58
C TRP A 170 -1.24 -2.00 21.36
N GLN A 171 -2.21 -2.60 20.65
CA GLN A 171 -3.30 -3.36 21.28
C GLN A 171 -2.80 -4.55 22.10
N ILE A 172 -1.73 -5.22 21.66
CA ILE A 172 -1.15 -6.37 22.37
C ILE A 172 -0.35 -5.91 23.59
N ILE A 173 0.50 -4.88 23.45
CA ILE A 173 1.43 -4.48 24.51
C ILE A 173 0.74 -3.62 25.57
N TYR A 174 0.01 -2.58 25.16
CA TYR A 174 -0.58 -1.61 26.06
C TYR A 174 -1.89 -2.12 26.65
N TYR A 175 -2.83 -2.55 25.78
CA TYR A 175 -4.14 -3.06 26.21
C TYR A 175 -4.16 -4.56 26.55
N LYS A 176 -3.02 -5.26 26.45
CA LYS A 176 -2.86 -6.70 26.78
C LYS A 176 -3.82 -7.63 26.04
N ARG A 177 -4.30 -7.24 24.85
CA ARG A 177 -5.28 -8.00 24.08
C ARG A 177 -4.60 -9.04 23.19
N LYS A 178 -4.28 -10.22 23.75
CA LYS A 178 -3.58 -11.31 23.03
C LYS A 178 -4.29 -11.80 21.76
N LYS A 179 -5.62 -11.61 21.64
CA LYS A 179 -6.38 -11.96 20.43
C LYS A 179 -5.87 -11.26 19.16
N TYR A 180 -5.21 -10.12 19.30
CA TYR A 180 -4.63 -9.37 18.18
C TYR A 180 -3.33 -9.99 17.61
N ILE A 181 -2.82 -11.08 18.19
CA ILE A 181 -1.69 -11.83 17.61
C ILE A 181 -2.08 -12.46 16.27
N ILE A 182 -3.30 -12.98 16.13
CA ILE A 182 -3.77 -13.59 14.87
C ILE A 182 -3.76 -12.58 13.72
N PRO A 183 -4.41 -11.39 13.82
CA PRO A 183 -4.34 -10.40 12.75
C PRO A 183 -2.93 -9.87 12.52
N LEU A 184 -2.05 -9.85 13.54
CA LEU A 184 -0.63 -9.52 13.33
C LEU A 184 0.03 -10.53 12.40
N VAL A 185 -0.13 -11.84 12.66
CA VAL A 185 0.43 -12.90 11.83
C VAL A 185 -0.07 -12.81 10.40
N LEU A 186 -1.39 -12.63 10.20
CA LEU A 186 -1.97 -12.47 8.87
C LEU A 186 -1.42 -11.24 8.13
N LEU A 187 -1.30 -10.11 8.81
CA LEU A 187 -0.72 -8.89 8.24
C LEU A 187 0.75 -9.09 7.87
N MET A 188 1.52 -9.78 8.71
CA MET A 188 2.92 -10.11 8.41
C MET A 188 3.04 -11.04 7.20
N CYS A 189 2.15 -12.03 7.05
CA CYS A 189 2.09 -12.86 5.84
C CYS A 189 1.87 -12.00 4.59
N VAL A 190 0.92 -11.06 4.62
CA VAL A 190 0.66 -10.13 3.50
C VAL A 190 1.91 -9.29 3.19
N ILE A 191 2.59 -8.75 4.20
CA ILE A 191 3.82 -7.98 4.02
C ILE A 191 4.92 -8.82 3.36
N ILE A 192 5.11 -10.07 3.80
CA ILE A 192 6.08 -11.01 3.23
C ILE A 192 5.76 -11.30 1.75
N PHE A 193 4.48 -11.54 1.42
CA PHE A 193 4.03 -11.73 0.04
C PHE A 193 4.03 -10.44 -0.80
N THR A 194 4.32 -9.29 -0.20
CA THR A 194 4.45 -8.01 -0.90
C THR A 194 5.91 -7.73 -1.24
N HIS A 195 6.84 -7.89 -0.28
CA HIS A 195 8.26 -7.68 -0.51
C HIS A 195 9.10 -8.66 0.28
N SER A 196 9.98 -9.36 -0.42
CA SER A 196 10.86 -10.40 0.11
C SER A 196 12.07 -9.87 0.87
N LEU A 197 12.15 -8.57 1.26
CA LEU A 197 13.29 -8.08 2.05
C LEU A 197 13.38 -8.74 3.45
N CYS A 198 12.29 -9.36 3.92
CA CYS A 198 12.31 -10.28 5.07
C CYS A 198 12.85 -11.70 4.76
N GLN A 199 13.04 -12.08 3.49
CA GLN A 199 13.60 -13.37 3.05
C GLN A 199 15.03 -13.25 2.51
N VAL A 200 15.37 -12.14 1.85
CA VAL A 200 16.65 -12.00 1.12
C VAL A 200 17.89 -11.90 2.01
N ASN A 201 17.75 -11.53 3.29
CA ASN A 201 18.90 -11.48 4.22
C ASN A 201 19.19 -12.80 4.95
N VAL A 202 18.34 -13.83 4.82
CA VAL A 202 18.61 -15.16 5.42
C VAL A 202 19.32 -16.09 4.43
N GLY A 203 19.15 -15.88 3.12
CA GLY A 203 19.70 -16.74 2.07
C GLY A 203 21.08 -16.37 1.53
N LYS A 204 21.70 -15.26 1.97
CA LYS A 204 23.03 -14.84 1.47
C LYS A 204 24.22 -15.43 2.23
N ASN A 205 23.99 -16.19 3.30
CA ASN A 205 25.06 -16.82 4.11
C ASN A 205 25.18 -18.35 3.92
N ILE A 206 24.62 -18.90 2.84
CA ILE A 206 24.83 -20.31 2.50
C ILE A 206 25.25 -20.38 1.04
N SER A 207 26.57 -20.23 0.83
CA SER A 207 27.25 -20.58 -0.40
C SER A 207 28.40 -21.49 0.02
N PHE A 208 28.27 -22.78 -0.29
CA PHE A 208 29.41 -23.68 -0.48
C PHE A 208 30.01 -23.39 -1.86
#